data_AF-A0A7W0D8Z9-F1
#
_entry.id   AF-A0A7W0D8Z9-F1
#
_cell.length_a   1.000
_cell.length_b   1.000
_cell.length_c   1.000
_cell.angle_alpha   90.00
_cell.angle_beta   90.00
_cell.angle_gamma   90.00
#
_symmetry.space_group_name_H-M   'P 1'
#
loop_
_entity.id
_entity.type
_entity.pdbx_description
1 polymer ?
#
loop_
_entity_poly.entity_id
_entity_poly.type
_entity_poly.pdbx_seq_one_letter_code
_entity_poly.pdbx_strand_id
1 'polypeptide(L)'
;MPSVTYQTSGKTIEVEQDANLLRTSIRYEGSVPYKCGGGLCGTCRVQIVDGHEHLSKIMKKEVDRLGQEKLDQGFRLACQTFVTGDVTISWGEEDLNRLGKIAQRRINAAQ
;
A
#
# COMPACT_ATOMS: atom_id res chain seq x y z
N MET A 1 -6.13 19.80 3.68
CA MET A 1 -4.95 18.94 3.95
C MET A 1 -5.51 17.58 4.30
N PRO A 2 -5.43 16.58 3.40
CA PRO A 2 -6.01 15.26 3.65
C PRO A 2 -5.29 14.52 4.79
N SER A 3 -5.99 13.57 5.41
CA SER A 3 -5.47 12.68 6.44
C SER A 3 -5.40 11.24 5.93
N VAL A 4 -4.34 10.53 6.34
CA VAL A 4 -4.13 9.11 6.08
C VAL A 4 -4.15 8.37 7.41
N THR A 5 -5.14 7.50 7.59
CA THR A 5 -5.24 6.62 8.76
C THR A 5 -4.76 5.22 8.40
N TYR A 6 -3.65 4.79 9.03
CA TYR A 6 -3.13 3.43 8.99
C TYR A 6 -3.79 2.62 10.11
N GLN A 7 -4.94 2.02 9.83
CA GLN A 7 -5.73 1.30 10.84
C GLN A 7 -4.94 0.17 11.49
N THR A 8 -4.16 -0.59 10.72
CA THR A 8 -3.36 -1.72 11.23
C THR A 8 -2.29 -1.29 12.23
N SER A 9 -1.70 -0.09 12.08
CA SER A 9 -0.70 0.43 13.02
C SER A 9 -1.28 1.43 14.03
N GLY A 10 -2.57 1.77 13.93
CA GLY A 10 -3.24 2.73 14.81
C GLY A 10 -2.78 4.18 14.65
N LYS A 11 -2.19 4.52 13.50
CA LYS A 11 -1.56 5.83 13.27
C LYS A 11 -2.34 6.66 12.26
N THR A 12 -2.53 7.94 12.55
CA THR A 12 -3.10 8.91 11.59
C THR A 12 -2.13 10.05 11.37
N ILE A 13 -1.99 10.48 10.12
CA ILE A 13 -1.12 11.59 9.74
C ILE A 13 -1.83 12.52 8.78
N GLU A 14 -1.52 13.81 8.85
CA GLU A 14 -1.91 14.78 7.81
C GLU A 14 -0.86 14.81 6.72
N VAL A 15 -1.30 14.91 5.47
CA VAL A 15 -0.43 14.89 4.28
C VAL A 15 -0.84 15.98 3.30
N GLU A 16 0.07 16.32 2.39
CA GLU A 16 -0.23 17.21 1.27
C GLU A 16 -1.21 16.56 0.29
N GLN A 17 -1.91 17.37 -0.51
CA GLN A 17 -2.68 16.83 -1.63
C GLN A 17 -1.75 16.11 -2.61
N ASP A 18 -2.28 15.07 -3.25
CA ASP A 18 -1.56 14.20 -4.17
C ASP A 18 -0.34 13.52 -3.51
N ALA A 19 -0.34 13.34 -2.19
CA ALA A 19 0.71 12.60 -1.52
C ALA A 19 0.66 11.10 -1.88
N ASN A 20 1.83 10.51 -2.14
CA ASN A 20 1.93 9.07 -2.43
C ASN A 20 1.82 8.24 -1.14
N LEU A 21 0.88 7.29 -1.12
CA LEU A 21 0.49 6.53 0.06
C LEU A 21 1.62 5.68 0.67
N LEU A 22 2.52 5.12 -0.16
CA LEU A 22 3.69 4.42 0.38
C LEU A 22 4.74 5.39 0.91
N ARG A 23 5.01 6.49 0.20
CA ARG A 23 6.02 7.47 0.64
C ARG A 23 5.64 8.10 1.98
N THR A 24 4.36 8.40 2.18
CA THR A 24 3.85 8.91 3.46
C THR A 24 4.03 7.85 4.56
N SER A 25 3.71 6.58 4.29
CA SER A 25 3.93 5.51 5.25
C SER A 25 5.42 5.33 5.61
N ILE A 26 6.35 5.51 4.67
CA ILE A 26 7.78 5.39 4.96
C ILE A 26 8.25 6.59 5.78
N ARG A 27 7.88 7.81 5.36
CA ARG A 27 8.32 9.06 6.00
C ARG A 27 7.82 9.18 7.42
N TYR A 28 6.58 8.79 7.66
CA TYR A 28 5.91 8.95 8.95
C TYR A 28 5.69 7.62 9.65
N GLU A 29 6.47 6.59 9.34
CA GLU A 29 6.44 5.30 10.07
C GLU A 29 5.02 4.69 10.18
N GLY A 30 4.27 4.73 9.08
CA GLY A 30 2.94 4.12 8.97
C GLY A 30 2.97 2.59 8.92
N SER A 31 4.13 1.98 8.69
CA SER A 31 4.39 0.51 8.73
C SER A 31 3.73 -0.34 7.63
N VAL A 32 3.30 0.27 6.52
CA VAL A 32 2.87 -0.50 5.34
C VAL A 32 4.03 -1.40 4.87
N PRO A 33 3.84 -2.72 4.72
CA PRO A 33 4.89 -3.61 4.24
C PRO A 33 5.30 -3.25 2.82
N TYR A 34 6.59 -3.23 2.49
CA TYR A 34 7.03 -2.91 1.12
C TYR A 34 8.39 -3.51 0.78
N LYS A 35 8.71 -3.52 -0.51
CA LYS A 35 10.02 -3.95 -1.02
C LYS A 35 10.52 -3.10 -2.18
N CYS A 36 9.76 -3.02 -3.29
CA CYS A 36 10.27 -2.41 -4.53
C CYS A 36 9.86 -0.95 -4.75
N GLY A 37 8.73 -0.50 -4.18
CA GLY A 37 8.18 0.84 -4.43
C GLY A 37 7.76 1.16 -5.89
N GLY A 38 7.85 0.21 -6.83
CA GLY A 38 7.70 0.46 -8.26
C GLY A 38 6.53 -0.25 -8.97
N GLY A 39 5.60 -0.84 -8.22
CA GLY A 39 4.45 -1.56 -8.76
C GLY A 39 4.72 -2.99 -9.23
N LEU A 40 5.91 -3.55 -8.95
CA LEU A 40 6.36 -4.83 -9.53
C LEU A 40 6.14 -6.04 -8.60
N CYS A 41 6.32 -5.88 -7.30
CA CYS A 41 6.34 -7.02 -6.36
C CYS A 41 5.01 -7.28 -5.65
N GLY A 42 4.14 -6.28 -5.52
CA GLY A 42 2.87 -6.38 -4.80
C GLY A 42 2.99 -6.59 -3.29
N THR A 43 4.13 -6.27 -2.67
CA THR A 43 4.28 -6.34 -1.20
C THR A 43 3.66 -5.14 -0.48
N CYS A 44 3.57 -3.98 -1.14
CA CYS A 44 2.86 -2.80 -0.64
C CYS A 44 1.36 -2.84 -0.91
N ARG A 45 0.77 -4.04 -0.88
CA ARG A 45 -0.67 -4.18 -1.03
C ARG A 45 -1.32 -3.72 0.27
N VAL A 46 -2.33 -2.88 0.14
CA VAL A 46 -3.18 -2.41 1.23
C VAL A 46 -4.64 -2.57 0.80
N GLN A 47 -5.53 -2.70 1.77
CA GLN A 47 -6.96 -2.60 1.57
C GLN A 47 -7.39 -1.19 1.95
N ILE A 48 -8.17 -0.55 1.08
CA ILE A 48 -8.84 0.70 1.40
C ILE A 48 -10.06 0.36 2.24
N VAL A 49 -10.13 0.90 3.45
CA VAL A 49 -11.24 0.71 4.37
C VAL A 49 -12.27 1.81 4.18
N ASP A 50 -11.79 3.03 3.96
CA ASP A 50 -12.64 4.21 3.74
C ASP A 50 -11.93 5.23 2.83
N GLY A 51 -12.70 6.05 2.11
CA GLY A 51 -12.19 7.09 1.19
C GLY A 51 -11.70 6.56 -0.17
N HIS A 52 -12.43 5.63 -0.79
CA HIS A 52 -12.06 5.06 -2.09
C HIS A 52 -12.06 6.09 -3.23
N GLU A 53 -12.97 7.05 -3.13
CA GLU A 53 -13.15 8.18 -4.04
C GLU A 53 -12.05 9.25 -3.91
N HIS A 54 -11.29 9.23 -2.81
CA HIS A 54 -10.23 10.17 -2.48
C HIS A 54 -8.84 9.70 -2.94
N LEU A 55 -8.81 8.84 -3.96
CA LEU A 55 -7.59 8.23 -4.46
C LEU A 55 -7.43 8.47 -5.95
N SER A 56 -6.17 8.53 -6.38
CA SER A 56 -5.84 8.52 -7.80
C SER A 56 -6.46 7.32 -8.50
N LYS A 57 -6.76 7.52 -9.79
CA LYS A 57 -7.18 6.45 -10.70
C LYS A 57 -6.25 5.24 -10.59
N ILE A 58 -6.83 4.05 -10.73
CA ILE A 58 -6.09 2.79 -10.73
C ILE A 58 -5.08 2.82 -11.87
N MET A 59 -3.81 2.56 -11.56
CA MET A 59 -2.75 2.53 -12.55
C MET A 59 -2.66 1.14 -13.22
N LYS A 60 -2.18 1.09 -14.46
CA LYS A 60 -1.98 -0.18 -15.21
C LYS A 60 -1.17 -1.21 -14.39
N LYS A 61 -0.10 -0.77 -13.71
CA LYS A 61 0.72 -1.66 -12.87
C LYS A 61 -0.04 -2.28 -11.71
N GLU A 62 -1.07 -1.61 -11.20
CA GLU A 62 -1.94 -2.18 -10.16
C GLU A 62 -2.80 -3.30 -10.75
N VAL A 63 -3.39 -3.07 -11.93
CA VAL A 63 -4.14 -4.09 -12.68
C VAL A 63 -3.24 -5.29 -13.00
N ASP A 64 -2.06 -5.05 -13.56
CA ASP A 64 -1.11 -6.10 -13.96
C ASP A 64 -0.66 -6.95 -12.75
N ARG A 65 -0.62 -6.37 -11.55
CA ARG A 65 -0.07 -7.04 -10.36
C ARG A 65 -1.11 -7.61 -9.40
N LEU A 66 -2.25 -6.96 -9.24
CA LEU A 66 -3.33 -7.37 -8.34
C LEU A 66 -4.45 -8.12 -9.07
N GLY A 67 -4.66 -7.85 -10.36
CA GLY A 67 -5.83 -8.27 -11.09
C GLY A 67 -7.08 -7.45 -10.74
N GLN A 68 -8.07 -7.49 -11.62
CA GLN A 68 -9.30 -6.69 -11.48
C GLN A 68 -10.08 -7.09 -10.22
N GLU A 69 -10.20 -8.39 -9.94
CA GLU A 69 -10.97 -8.90 -8.80
C GLU A 69 -10.50 -8.32 -7.45
N LYS A 70 -9.18 -8.16 -7.26
CA LYS A 70 -8.63 -7.57 -6.04
C LYS A 70 -8.82 -6.06 -5.98
N LEU A 71 -8.74 -5.38 -7.11
CA LEU A 71 -9.05 -3.96 -7.19
C LEU A 71 -10.52 -3.69 -6.80
N ASP A 72 -11.43 -4.52 -7.29
CA ASP A 72 -12.87 -4.44 -6.99
C ASP A 72 -13.17 -4.73 -5.51
N GLN A 73 -12.33 -5.54 -4.86
CA GLN A 73 -12.36 -5.78 -3.40
C GLN A 73 -11.73 -4.64 -2.57
N GLY A 74 -11.32 -3.54 -3.21
CA GLY A 74 -10.72 -2.38 -2.53
C GLY A 74 -9.23 -2.53 -2.24
N PHE A 75 -8.53 -3.51 -2.81
CA PHE A 75 -7.07 -3.60 -2.67
C PHE A 75 -6.37 -2.65 -3.64
N ARG A 76 -5.33 -1.97 -3.15
CA ARG A 76 -4.48 -1.08 -3.94
C ARG A 76 -3.01 -1.38 -3.70
N LEU A 77 -2.16 -0.93 -4.61
CA LEU A 77 -0.72 -0.86 -4.34
C LEU A 77 -0.41 0.52 -3.78
N ALA A 78 -0.03 0.61 -2.51
CA ALA A 78 0.29 1.89 -1.87
C ALA A 78 1.36 2.69 -2.63
N CYS A 79 2.32 2.01 -3.29
CA CYS A 79 3.34 2.70 -4.08
C CYS A 79 2.81 3.36 -5.36
N GLN A 80 1.64 2.97 -5.86
CA GLN A 80 1.02 3.51 -7.08
C GLN A 80 -0.23 4.36 -6.78
N THR A 81 -0.54 4.55 -5.50
CA THR A 81 -1.75 5.25 -5.06
C THR A 81 -1.38 6.62 -4.51
N PHE A 82 -2.11 7.65 -4.94
CA PHE A 82 -1.96 9.03 -4.46
C PHE A 82 -3.27 9.48 -3.80
N VAL A 83 -3.15 10.28 -2.74
CA VAL A 83 -4.25 10.66 -1.85
C VAL A 83 -4.70 12.09 -2.16
N THR A 84 -5.99 12.29 -2.42
CA THR A 84 -6.59 13.60 -2.72
C THR A 84 -7.56 14.09 -1.63
N GLY A 85 -7.94 13.22 -0.71
CA GLY A 85 -8.85 13.45 0.42
C GLY A 85 -8.57 12.49 1.57
N ASP A 86 -9.38 12.50 2.61
CA ASP A 86 -9.18 11.60 3.77
C ASP A 86 -9.34 10.14 3.37
N VAL A 87 -8.44 9.28 3.86
CA VAL A 87 -8.43 7.84 3.56
C VAL A 87 -8.05 7.02 4.79
N THR A 88 -8.70 5.88 4.96
CA THR A 88 -8.31 4.85 5.92
C THR A 88 -7.87 3.59 5.19
N ILE A 89 -6.69 3.06 5.57
CA ILE A 89 -6.12 1.86 4.97
C ILE A 89 -5.71 0.82 6.01
N SER A 90 -5.70 -0.44 5.60
CA SER A 90 -5.25 -1.57 6.40
C SER A 90 -4.46 -2.57 5.57
N TRP A 91 -3.77 -3.48 6.25
CA TRP A 91 -3.14 -4.68 5.69
C TRP A 91 -3.20 -5.80 6.72
N GLY A 92 -3.12 -7.04 6.25
CA GLY A 92 -3.28 -8.23 7.08
C GLY A 92 -2.04 -9.12 7.15
N GLU A 93 -2.18 -10.25 7.85
CA GLU A 93 -1.10 -11.24 7.98
C GLU A 93 -0.62 -11.78 6.62
N GLU A 94 -1.51 -11.91 5.63
CA GLU A 94 -1.13 -12.36 4.29
C GLU A 94 -0.10 -11.42 3.64
N ASP A 95 -0.23 -10.12 3.85
CA ASP A 95 0.67 -9.10 3.29
C ASP A 95 2.04 -9.14 3.97
N LEU A 96 2.06 -9.33 5.29
CA LEU A 96 3.29 -9.53 6.07
C LEU A 96 4.02 -10.82 5.65
N ASN A 97 3.27 -11.92 5.53
CA ASN A 97 3.79 -13.23 5.10
C ASN A 97 4.38 -13.17 3.68
N ARG A 98 3.75 -12.41 2.78
CA ARG A 98 4.27 -12.18 1.42
C ARG A 98 5.65 -11.51 1.45
N LEU A 99 5.83 -10.49 2.30
CA LEU A 99 7.12 -9.84 2.47
C LEU A 99 8.17 -10.81 3.04
N GLY A 100 7.81 -11.56 4.07
CA GLY A 100 8.68 -12.56 4.71
C GLY A 100 9.17 -13.64 3.73
N LYS A 101 8.29 -14.21 2.90
CA LYS A 101 8.65 -15.20 1.88
C LYS A 101 9.69 -14.65 0.88
N ILE A 102 9.60 -13.37 0.52
CA ILE A 102 10.55 -12.76 -0.42
C ILE A 102 11.90 -12.50 0.24
N ALA A 103 11.93 -12.15 1.53
CA ALA A 103 13.16 -12.04 2.30
C ALA A 103 13.86 -13.40 2.43
N GLN A 104 13.13 -14.47 2.77
CA GLN A 104 13.68 -15.82 2.93
C GLN A 104 14.32 -16.34 1.63
N ARG A 105 13.66 -16.14 0.48
CA ARG A 105 14.21 -16.55 -0.83
C ARG A 105 15.56 -15.91 -1.14
N ARG A 106 15.80 -14.67 -0.67
CA ARG A 106 17.09 -13.99 -0.87
C ARG A 106 18.19 -14.59 -0.01
N ILE A 107 17.88 -14.95 1.23
CA ILE A 107 18.81 -15.64 2.11
C ILE A 107 19.21 -16.97 1.50
N ASN A 108 18.24 -17.77 1.07
CA ASN A 108 18.50 -19.09 0.49
C ASN A 108 19.26 -19.02 -0.85
N ALA A 109 19.11 -17.95 -1.64
CA ALA A 109 19.82 -17.78 -2.90
C ALA A 109 21.26 -17.23 -2.74
N ALA A 110 21.61 -16.77 -1.54
CA ALA A 110 22.94 -16.28 -1.20
C ALA A 110 23.82 -17.35 -0.50
N GLN A 111 23.23 -18.52 -0.21
CA GLN A 111 23.89 -19.73 0.28
C GLN A 111 24.18 -20.67 -0.90
#